data_AF-A0A2M7B8Z9-F1
#
_entry.id   AF-A0A2M7B8Z9-F1
#
_cell.length_a   1.000
_cell.length_b   1.000
_cell.length_c   1.000
_cell.angle_alpha   90.00
_cell.angle_beta   90.00
_cell.angle_gamma   90.00
#
_symmetry.space_group_name_H-M   'P 1'
#
loop_
_entity.id
_entity.type
_entity.pdbx_description
1 polymer ?
#
loop_
_entity_poly.entity_id
_entity_poly.type
_entity_poly.pdbx_seq_one_letter_code
_entity_poly.pdbx_strand_id
1 'polypeptide(L)'
;MSIESFNETKSKLELFREKIAMIKAIEMAKKKKSKGKDYNPHFDDINPEDLTEDDCEIYKKFEDGSMASEDLEKYRKSVFSKIDEAAGVTEEDRVMHEKFKNQEITRDEFMDYCQKRTSKEEESNFLEIKDSRVNFCAWLINQNVDESFLRKGKKKK
;
A
#
# COMPACT_ATOMS: atom_id res chain seq x y z
N MET A 1 0.33 15.90 -27.27
CA MET A 1 -0.70 14.87 -27.06
C MET A 1 -1.84 15.13 -28.04
N SER A 2 -2.28 14.14 -28.80
CA SER A 2 -3.46 14.25 -29.66
C SER A 2 -4.73 13.99 -28.84
N ILE A 3 -5.87 14.49 -29.29
CA ILE A 3 -7.19 14.25 -28.66
C ILE A 3 -7.48 12.74 -28.58
N GLU A 4 -7.05 11.99 -29.59
CA GLU A 4 -7.18 10.52 -29.63
C GLU A 4 -6.38 9.83 -28.52
N SER A 5 -5.12 10.25 -28.29
CA SER A 5 -4.30 9.68 -27.20
C SER A 5 -4.87 9.95 -25.81
N PHE A 6 -5.51 11.11 -25.62
CA PHE A 6 -6.12 11.46 -24.33
C PHE A 6 -7.36 10.62 -24.04
N ASN A 7 -8.22 10.42 -25.03
CA ASN A 7 -9.43 9.61 -24.89
C ASN A 7 -9.11 8.12 -24.64
N GLU A 8 -8.04 7.61 -25.26
CA GLU A 8 -7.58 6.24 -25.06
C GLU A 8 -7.08 6.01 -23.62
N THR A 9 -6.28 6.94 -23.09
CA THR A 9 -5.82 6.90 -21.69
C THR A 9 -6.99 6.93 -20.71
N LYS A 10 -7.96 7.82 -20.92
CA LYS A 10 -9.14 7.93 -20.06
C LYS A 10 -9.94 6.63 -20.03
N SER A 11 -10.19 6.03 -21.19
CA SER A 11 -10.91 4.75 -21.29
C SER A 11 -10.17 3.61 -20.58
N LYS A 12 -8.83 3.56 -20.68
CA LYS A 12 -8.01 2.58 -19.93
C LYS A 12 -8.13 2.74 -18.42
N LEU A 13 -8.20 3.97 -17.92
CA LEU A 13 -8.35 4.24 -16.49
C LEU A 13 -9.75 3.83 -15.99
N GLU A 14 -10.81 4.10 -16.76
CA GLU A 14 -12.17 3.67 -16.45
C GLU A 14 -12.27 2.14 -16.36
N LEU A 15 -11.75 1.42 -17.36
CA LEU A 15 -11.70 -0.05 -17.35
C LEU A 15 -10.94 -0.61 -16.15
N PHE A 16 -9.85 0.03 -15.75
CA PHE A 16 -9.10 -0.35 -14.55
C PHE A 16 -9.97 -0.20 -13.29
N ARG A 17 -10.67 0.92 -13.12
CA ARG A 17 -11.55 1.16 -11.97
C ARG A 17 -12.68 0.14 -11.90
N GLU A 18 -13.30 -0.17 -13.04
CA GLU A 18 -14.33 -1.22 -13.12
C GLU A 18 -13.79 -2.59 -12.71
N LYS A 19 -12.57 -2.93 -13.15
CA LYS A 19 -11.91 -4.19 -12.78
C LYS A 19 -11.63 -4.28 -11.28
N ILE A 20 -11.13 -3.21 -10.66
CA ILE A 20 -10.93 -3.15 -9.21
C ILE A 20 -12.26 -3.26 -8.46
N ALA A 21 -13.31 -2.60 -8.94
CA ALA A 21 -14.65 -2.71 -8.37
C ALA A 21 -15.17 -4.16 -8.39
N MET A 22 -14.96 -4.87 -9.51
CA MET A 22 -15.35 -6.27 -9.66
C MET A 22 -14.59 -7.18 -8.68
N ILE A 23 -13.26 -7.02 -8.57
CA ILE A 23 -12.43 -7.79 -7.63
C ILE A 23 -12.88 -7.53 -6.18
N LYS A 24 -13.12 -6.26 -5.82
CA LYS A 24 -13.64 -5.91 -4.50
C LYS A 24 -14.97 -6.61 -4.21
N ALA A 25 -15.90 -6.65 -5.16
CA ALA A 25 -17.18 -7.34 -4.99
C ALA A 25 -16.99 -8.85 -4.71
N ILE A 26 -16.03 -9.49 -5.39
CA ILE A 26 -15.67 -10.89 -5.17
C ILE A 26 -15.09 -11.10 -3.76
N GLU A 27 -14.14 -10.27 -3.33
CA GLU A 27 -13.53 -10.32 -1.99
C GLU A 27 -14.57 -10.11 -0.88
N MET A 28 -15.46 -9.14 -1.06
CA MET A 28 -16.56 -8.88 -0.11
C MET A 28 -17.57 -10.03 -0.07
N ALA A 29 -17.81 -10.71 -1.19
CA ALA A 29 -18.62 -11.92 -1.22
C ALA A 29 -17.95 -13.08 -0.46
N LYS A 30 -16.62 -13.26 -0.57
CA LYS A 30 -15.86 -14.23 0.24
C LYS A 30 -16.00 -13.94 1.74
N LYS A 31 -15.90 -12.68 2.14
CA LYS A 31 -16.10 -12.24 3.54
C LYS A 31 -17.47 -12.67 4.08
N LYS A 32 -18.54 -12.41 3.30
CA LYS A 32 -19.93 -12.77 3.66
C LYS A 32 -20.17 -14.27 3.72
N LYS A 33 -19.43 -15.06 2.94
CA LYS A 33 -19.58 -16.52 2.82
C LYS A 33 -18.86 -17.32 3.92
N SER A 34 -18.41 -16.66 4.99
CA SER A 34 -17.74 -17.24 6.18
C SER A 34 -16.26 -17.60 5.97
N LYS A 35 -15.38 -16.78 6.58
CA LYS A 35 -13.94 -17.00 6.87
C LYS A 35 -13.20 -18.03 6.00
N GLY A 36 -13.06 -17.75 4.71
CA GLY A 36 -12.00 -18.38 3.91
C GLY A 36 -10.66 -17.72 4.25
N LYS A 37 -9.58 -18.50 4.30
CA LYS A 37 -8.20 -18.00 4.43
C LYS A 37 -7.80 -17.00 3.33
N ASP A 38 -8.64 -16.88 2.29
CA ASP A 38 -8.38 -16.17 1.05
C ASP A 38 -9.10 -14.81 0.95
N TYR A 39 -9.67 -14.32 2.05
CA TYR A 39 -10.21 -12.95 2.12
C TYR A 39 -9.10 -11.96 2.46
N ASN A 40 -9.00 -10.88 1.68
CA ASN A 40 -8.09 -9.78 1.98
C ASN A 40 -8.85 -8.57 2.58
N PRO A 41 -8.62 -8.23 3.87
CA PRO A 41 -9.31 -7.11 4.51
C PRO A 41 -8.94 -5.74 3.94
N HIS A 42 -7.79 -5.61 3.29
CA HIS A 42 -7.40 -4.34 2.67
C HIS A 42 -8.34 -3.94 1.52
N PHE A 43 -9.13 -4.85 0.95
CA PHE A 43 -10.10 -4.49 -0.08
C PHE A 43 -11.36 -3.80 0.43
N ASP A 44 -11.67 -3.85 1.72
CA ASP A 44 -12.89 -3.26 2.29
C ASP A 44 -12.96 -1.75 2.02
N ASP A 45 -11.85 -1.07 2.23
CA ASP A 45 -11.71 0.38 2.21
C ASP A 45 -11.03 0.89 0.93
N ILE A 46 -10.99 0.09 -0.16
CA ILE A 46 -10.57 0.58 -1.49
C ILE A 46 -11.79 1.15 -2.22
N ASN A 47 -11.79 2.44 -2.50
CA ASN A 47 -12.69 3.06 -3.46
C ASN A 47 -11.97 3.19 -4.82
N PRO A 48 -12.44 2.52 -5.89
CA PRO A 48 -11.79 2.55 -7.21
C PRO A 48 -11.65 3.96 -7.80
N GLU A 49 -12.58 4.87 -7.50
CA GLU A 49 -12.56 6.23 -8.05
C GLU A 49 -11.38 7.07 -7.54
N ASP A 50 -10.83 6.72 -6.38
CA ASP A 50 -9.69 7.41 -5.78
C ASP A 50 -8.35 6.90 -6.36
N LEU A 51 -8.38 5.85 -7.19
CA LEU A 51 -7.18 5.31 -7.85
C LEU A 51 -6.82 6.11 -9.10
N THR A 52 -5.51 6.28 -9.29
CA THR A 52 -4.91 7.13 -10.33
C THR A 52 -4.34 6.33 -11.50
N GLU A 53 -3.84 7.04 -12.51
CA GLU A 53 -3.13 6.44 -13.64
C GLU A 53 -1.86 5.68 -13.19
N ASP A 54 -1.09 6.24 -12.26
CA ASP A 54 0.07 5.56 -11.65
C ASP A 54 -0.33 4.20 -11.03
N ASP A 55 -1.48 4.15 -10.35
CA ASP A 55 -1.98 2.92 -9.74
C ASP A 55 -2.36 1.88 -10.81
N CYS A 56 -2.91 2.34 -11.94
CA CYS A 56 -3.23 1.51 -13.11
C CYS A 56 -1.97 0.93 -13.76
N GLU A 57 -0.91 1.73 -13.92
CA GLU A 57 0.37 1.26 -14.47
C GLU A 57 1.02 0.19 -13.57
N ILE A 58 1.03 0.43 -12.26
CA ILE A 58 1.54 -0.52 -11.28
C ILE A 58 0.72 -1.81 -11.30
N TYR A 59 -0.61 -1.71 -11.40
CA TYR A 59 -1.47 -2.88 -11.52
C TYR A 59 -1.18 -3.71 -12.76
N LYS A 60 -0.99 -3.06 -13.93
CA LYS A 60 -0.65 -3.77 -15.17
C LYS A 60 0.67 -4.53 -15.05
N LYS A 61 1.71 -3.88 -14.50
CA LYS A 61 3.01 -4.51 -14.22
C LYS A 61 2.89 -5.69 -13.24
N PHE A 62 1.97 -5.59 -12.30
CA PHE A 62 1.70 -6.68 -11.37
C PHE A 62 1.01 -7.86 -12.09
N GLU A 63 -0.03 -7.60 -12.91
CA GLU A 63 -0.76 -8.64 -13.63
C GLU A 63 0.07 -9.37 -14.69
N ASP A 64 0.97 -8.66 -15.37
CA ASP A 64 1.84 -9.24 -16.39
C ASP A 64 3.10 -9.90 -15.80
N GLY A 65 3.30 -9.81 -14.48
CA GLY A 65 4.45 -10.36 -13.77
C GLY A 65 5.78 -9.62 -14.04
N SER A 66 5.74 -8.44 -14.65
CA SER A 66 6.92 -7.61 -14.93
C SER A 66 7.29 -6.66 -13.78
N MET A 67 6.51 -6.63 -12.71
CA MET A 67 6.76 -5.74 -11.58
C MET A 67 8.05 -6.08 -10.85
N ALA A 68 9.06 -5.22 -10.99
CA ALA A 68 10.30 -5.30 -10.25
C ALA A 68 10.11 -4.89 -8.77
N SER A 69 10.94 -5.44 -7.88
CA SER A 69 10.90 -5.07 -6.45
C SER A 69 11.18 -3.58 -6.22
N GLU A 70 12.06 -2.98 -7.03
CA GLU A 70 12.37 -1.55 -6.98
C GLU A 70 11.17 -0.67 -7.37
N ASP A 71 10.37 -1.11 -8.34
CA ASP A 71 9.16 -0.40 -8.77
C ASP A 71 8.11 -0.44 -7.65
N LEU A 72 7.93 -1.59 -7.00
CA LEU A 72 7.06 -1.72 -5.84
C LEU A 72 7.54 -0.85 -4.66
N GLU A 73 8.85 -0.78 -4.42
CA GLU A 73 9.41 0.05 -3.36
C GLU A 73 9.21 1.56 -3.65
N LYS A 74 9.44 2.00 -4.88
CA LYS A 74 9.18 3.38 -5.30
C LYS A 74 7.70 3.73 -5.19
N TYR A 75 6.83 2.85 -5.66
CA TYR A 75 5.39 3.02 -5.55
C TYR A 75 4.95 3.13 -4.09
N ARG A 76 5.43 2.23 -3.22
CA ARG A 76 5.20 2.28 -1.78
C ARG A 76 5.65 3.63 -1.21
N LYS A 77 6.87 4.10 -1.48
CA LYS A 77 7.35 5.40 -1.00
C LYS A 77 6.43 6.55 -1.44
N SER A 78 5.97 6.55 -2.69
CA SER A 78 5.04 7.57 -3.22
C SER A 78 3.70 7.57 -2.48
N VAL A 79 3.12 6.40 -2.23
CA VAL A 79 1.86 6.26 -1.49
C VAL A 79 2.00 6.74 -0.05
N PHE A 80 3.06 6.33 0.65
CA PHE A 80 3.26 6.66 2.05
C PHE A 80 3.76 8.10 2.29
N SER A 81 4.44 8.73 1.32
CA SER A 81 4.87 10.14 1.47
C SER A 81 3.71 11.09 1.72
N LYS A 82 2.55 10.86 1.08
CA LYS A 82 1.36 11.68 1.31
C LYS A 82 0.74 11.46 2.70
N ILE A 83 0.85 10.24 3.23
CA ILE A 83 0.42 9.93 4.60
C ILE A 83 1.38 10.60 5.58
N ASP A 84 2.68 10.51 5.35
CA ASP A 84 3.69 11.16 6.18
C ASP A 84 3.42 12.65 6.29
N GLU A 85 3.12 13.31 5.18
CA GLU A 85 2.72 14.72 5.15
C GLU A 85 1.43 14.97 5.94
N ALA A 86 0.39 14.17 5.73
CA ALA A 86 -0.90 14.31 6.41
C ALA A 86 -0.83 14.01 7.93
N ALA A 87 0.04 13.08 8.32
CA ALA A 87 0.30 12.68 9.70
C ALA A 87 1.36 13.57 10.38
N GLY A 88 1.84 14.62 9.70
CA GLY A 88 2.85 15.54 10.23
C GLY A 88 4.17 14.86 10.59
N VAL A 89 4.53 13.78 9.89
CA VAL A 89 5.82 13.07 10.04
C VAL A 89 6.95 14.03 9.69
N THR A 90 7.77 14.31 10.69
CA THR A 90 8.91 15.21 10.58
C THR A 90 10.14 14.46 10.10
N GLU A 91 11.18 15.21 9.72
CA GLU A 91 12.48 14.62 9.40
C GLU A 91 13.11 13.93 10.63
N GLU A 92 12.86 14.45 11.84
CA GLU A 92 13.32 13.83 13.08
C GLU A 92 12.72 12.43 13.28
N ASP A 93 11.44 12.25 12.92
CA ASP A 93 10.77 10.94 12.99
C ASP A 93 11.40 9.94 12.02
N ARG A 94 11.74 10.39 10.82
CA ARG A 94 12.41 9.58 9.80
C ARG A 94 13.78 9.13 10.27
N VAL A 95 14.56 10.06 10.84
CA VAL A 95 15.88 9.77 11.41
C VAL A 95 15.77 8.78 12.58
N MET A 96 14.80 8.96 13.48
CA MET A 96 14.59 8.03 14.60
C MET A 96 14.19 6.63 14.11
N HIS A 97 13.33 6.54 13.10
CA HIS A 97 12.95 5.28 12.49
C HIS A 97 14.11 4.59 11.76
N GLU A 98 14.96 5.33 11.03
CA GLU A 98 16.17 4.78 10.42
C GLU A 98 17.16 4.25 11.45
N LYS A 99 17.42 5.02 12.53
CA LYS A 99 18.26 4.58 13.64
C LYS A 99 17.75 3.28 14.25
N PHE A 100 16.43 3.16 14.46
CA PHE A 100 15.84 1.93 14.97
C PHE A 100 16.01 0.76 14.00
N LYS A 101 15.76 0.98 12.71
CA LYS A 101 15.92 -0.03 11.65
C LYS A 101 17.38 -0.51 11.53
N ASN A 102 18.33 0.40 11.70
CA ASN A 102 19.77 0.12 11.68
C ASN A 102 20.30 -0.42 13.02
N GLN A 103 19.42 -0.59 14.03
CA GLN A 103 19.78 -1.05 15.38
C GLN A 103 20.73 -0.11 16.12
N GLU A 104 20.75 1.18 15.76
CA GLU A 104 21.55 2.22 16.42
C GLU A 104 20.91 2.70 17.73
N ILE A 105 19.59 2.49 17.89
CA ILE A 105 18.84 2.73 19.13
C ILE A 105 18.06 1.48 19.52
N THR A 106 17.79 1.36 20.82
CA THR A 106 17.00 0.27 21.37
C THR A 106 15.51 0.46 21.10
N ARG A 107 14.75 -0.64 21.25
CA ARG A 107 13.28 -0.59 21.20
C ARG A 107 12.72 0.38 22.23
N ASP A 108 13.28 0.39 23.44
CA ASP A 108 12.74 1.21 24.53
C ASP A 108 12.97 2.71 24.26
N GLU A 109 14.15 3.08 23.75
CA GLU A 109 14.44 4.46 23.31
C GLU A 109 13.52 4.91 22.17
N PHE A 110 13.25 4.03 21.20
CA PHE A 110 12.32 4.33 20.12
C PHE A 110 10.87 4.49 20.63
N MET A 111 10.41 3.62 21.53
CA MET A 111 9.06 3.71 22.09
C MET A 111 8.87 4.96 22.97
N ASP A 112 9.89 5.36 23.75
CA ASP A 112 9.87 6.58 24.55
C ASP A 112 9.78 7.83 23.65
N TYR A 113 10.49 7.85 22.52
CA TYR A 113 10.35 8.90 21.51
C TYR A 113 8.93 8.97 20.96
N CYS A 114 8.37 7.84 20.51
CA CYS A 114 7.00 7.79 19.97
C CYS A 114 5.98 8.34 20.98
N GLN A 115 6.07 7.95 22.24
CA GLN A 115 5.16 8.39 23.31
C GLN A 115 5.24 9.89 23.59
N LYS A 116 6.44 10.48 23.52
CA LYS A 116 6.62 11.93 23.70
C LYS A 116 6.09 12.74 22.53
N ARG A 117 6.12 12.16 21.34
CA ARG A 117 5.73 12.80 20.08
C ARG A 117 4.23 12.73 19.81
N THR A 118 3.51 11.72 20.33
CA THR A 118 2.07 11.60 20.06
C THR A 118 1.23 12.47 21.00
N SER A 119 0.58 13.50 20.45
CA SER A 119 -0.58 14.13 21.09
C SER A 119 -1.88 13.36 20.76
N LYS A 120 -2.91 13.50 21.61
CA LYS A 120 -4.22 12.85 21.38
C LYS A 120 -4.92 13.30 20.08
N GLU A 121 -4.62 14.49 19.58
CA GLU A 121 -5.18 15.01 18.31
C GLU A 121 -4.51 14.37 17.09
N GLU A 122 -3.21 14.09 17.15
CA GLU A 122 -2.48 13.41 16.07
C GLU A 122 -2.85 11.93 15.94
N GLU A 123 -3.10 11.24 17.06
CA GLU A 123 -3.63 9.86 17.04
C GLU A 123 -5.00 9.78 16.35
N SER A 124 -5.86 10.79 16.57
CA SER A 124 -7.18 10.87 15.93
C SER A 124 -7.07 11.08 14.42
N ASN A 125 -6.18 11.97 13.98
CA ASN A 125 -5.95 12.22 12.55
C ASN A 125 -5.39 10.98 11.85
N PHE A 126 -4.50 10.22 12.50
CA PHE A 126 -3.92 8.99 11.93
C PHE A 126 -4.97 7.88 11.72
N LEU A 127 -5.89 7.70 12.67
CA LEU A 127 -6.93 6.67 12.62
C LEU A 127 -8.01 6.94 11.55
N GLU A 128 -8.12 8.18 11.05
CA GLU A 128 -9.11 8.57 10.05
C GLU A 128 -8.59 8.55 8.60
N ILE A 129 -7.29 8.30 8.38
CA ILE A 129 -6.72 8.22 7.02
C ILE A 129 -7.13 6.90 6.37
N LYS A 130 -8.35 6.87 5.85
CA LYS A 130 -8.82 5.86 4.91
C LYS A 130 -8.43 6.27 3.49
N ASP A 131 -7.23 5.88 3.08
CA ASP A 131 -6.75 6.14 1.72
C ASP A 131 -6.81 4.85 0.88
N SER A 132 -7.61 4.89 -0.17
CA SER A 132 -7.79 3.80 -1.14
C SER A 132 -6.47 3.32 -1.74
N ARG A 133 -5.49 4.20 -1.95
CA ARG A 133 -4.17 3.87 -2.51
C ARG A 133 -3.30 3.12 -1.52
N VAL A 134 -3.42 3.43 -0.23
CA VAL A 134 -2.70 2.72 0.85
C VAL A 134 -3.19 1.29 0.96
N ASN A 135 -4.52 1.13 0.94
CA ASN A 135 -5.15 -0.17 0.96
C ASN A 135 -4.86 -0.97 -0.31
N PHE A 136 -4.85 -0.32 -1.48
CA PHE A 136 -4.44 -0.93 -2.74
C PHE A 136 -2.98 -1.38 -2.74
N CYS A 137 -2.06 -0.55 -2.21
CA CYS A 137 -0.65 -0.91 -2.03
C CYS A 137 -0.49 -2.12 -1.08
N ALA A 138 -1.19 -2.12 0.05
CA ALA A 138 -1.17 -3.23 1.00
C ALA A 138 -1.74 -4.52 0.39
N TRP A 139 -2.79 -4.43 -0.43
CA TRP A 139 -3.31 -5.55 -1.19
C TRP A 139 -2.25 -6.12 -2.15
N LEU A 140 -1.63 -5.26 -2.98
CA LEU A 140 -0.57 -5.66 -3.92
C LEU A 140 0.58 -6.37 -3.21
N ILE A 141 1.04 -5.85 -2.08
CA ILE A 141 2.10 -6.48 -1.28
C ILE A 141 1.65 -7.88 -0.84
N ASN A 142 0.45 -8.02 -0.30
CA ASN A 142 -0.06 -9.33 0.13
C ASN A 142 -0.20 -10.33 -1.02
N GLN A 143 -0.52 -9.88 -2.24
CA GLN A 143 -0.53 -10.76 -3.41
C GLN A 143 0.88 -11.15 -3.88
N ASN A 144 1.84 -10.23 -3.78
CA ASN A 144 3.24 -10.50 -4.15
C ASN A 144 4.00 -11.32 -3.10
N VAL A 145 3.41 -11.55 -1.92
CA VAL A 145 4.02 -12.36 -0.84
C VAL A 145 3.82 -13.88 -1.08
N ASP A 146 3.42 -14.31 -2.28
CA ASP A 146 3.34 -15.72 -2.65
C ASP A 146 4.75 -16.38 -2.70
N GLU A 147 5.09 -17.02 -1.57
CA GLU A 147 6.09 -18.03 -1.16
C GLU A 147 7.54 -18.05 -1.71
N SER A 148 7.84 -17.45 -2.86
CA SER A 148 9.17 -17.57 -3.50
C SER A 148 10.25 -16.70 -2.86
N PHE A 149 9.89 -15.56 -2.26
CA PHE A 149 10.82 -14.66 -1.57
C PHE A 149 11.24 -15.17 -0.18
N LEU A 150 10.38 -15.91 0.52
CA LEU A 150 10.67 -16.46 1.86
C LEU A 150 11.47 -17.77 1.83
N ARG A 151 11.55 -18.47 0.69
CA ARG A 151 12.33 -19.72 0.54
C ARG A 151 13.77 -19.52 0.06
N LYS A 152 14.23 -18.28 -0.17
CA LYS A 152 15.67 -17.97 -0.29
C LYS A 152 16.32 -17.84 1.09
N GLY A 153 16.19 -18.88 1.91
CA GLY A 153 16.67 -18.85 3.30
C GLY A 153 17.01 -20.20 3.93
N LYS A 154 16.66 -21.35 3.34
CA LYS A 154 17.17 -22.68 3.74
C LYS A 154 17.18 -23.67 2.58
N LYS A 155 18.23 -23.63 1.75
CA LYS A 155 18.81 -24.87 1.20
C LYS A 155 20.17 -25.05 1.88
N LYS A 156 20.18 -25.67 3.06
CA LYS A 156 21.37 -26.43 3.49
C LYS A 156 21.32 -27.75 2.71
N LYS A 157 22.15 -27.85 1.68
CA LYS A 157 22.78 -29.13 1.34
C LYS A 157 24.03 -29.24 2.18
#